data_AF-G0US92-F1
#
_entry.id   AF-G0US92-F1
#
_cell.length_a   1.000
_cell.length_b   1.000
_cell.length_c   1.000
_cell.angle_alpha   90.00
_cell.angle_beta   90.00
_cell.angle_gamma   90.00
#
_symmetry.space_group_name_H-M   'P 1'
#
loop_
_entity.id
_entity.type
_entity.pdbx_description
1 polymer ?
#
loop_
_entity_poly.entity_id
_entity_poly.type
_entity_poly.pdbx_seq_one_letter_code
_entity_poly.pdbx_strand_id
1 'polypeptide(L)'
;MEMDRLTRRQADRIEVVLRDLLRDLELVSFLPTDLLPWTQRGCLEAARDRVVEWRSCNDYPGYVPLGDDDGSVVAAQLIYSIAERHGNPTDISRNGLLLQLTEFAELERDMLESATTGGAVDEYDIERHHKLFRAVLDSLHQEGYNELVHSSLRAGDSPRISGRQGDAYPIKSSALSRLVDPGVAMLRRTVESLCELLAMRHTSTVTEDIHNYKILHEAVNKEKSSSADVKALKREYQETREARHAEVAALQGEIRQLEEEIEYTRNVLDLELSAFGEANAKLEEERRVEEVDRIDALKDQARQLKQKLQNVISANQEEAAALRTQRAKKESAVSAAISEYDSQMATLHTASMALNKETEEDTEAIVVLDGELSTLRTERSEYELEKYIEEMREKHYERMREVSAKCASTIQACFRAYHARVNFERGMNSSKRRRRRS
;
A
#
# COMPACT_ATOMS: atom_id res chain seq x y z
N MET A 1 36.84 89.86 5.62
CA MET A 1 36.96 91.01 6.55
C MET A 1 37.75 90.53 7.74
N GLU A 2 38.87 91.19 8.05
CA GLU A 2 39.62 90.89 9.28
C GLU A 2 38.76 91.24 10.50
N MET A 3 38.85 90.41 11.55
CA MET A 3 38.19 90.67 12.83
C MET A 3 38.63 92.04 13.37
N ASP A 4 37.67 92.88 13.77
CA ASP A 4 37.95 94.19 14.39
C ASP A 4 38.90 93.99 15.59
N ARG A 5 39.86 94.91 15.72
CA ARG A 5 40.82 94.98 16.83
C ARG A 5 40.16 94.91 18.20
N LEU A 6 38.95 95.45 18.38
CA LEU A 6 38.22 95.40 19.65
C LEU A 6 37.75 93.97 19.97
N THR A 7 37.20 93.28 18.97
CA THR A 7 36.78 91.88 19.07
C THR A 7 37.97 90.94 19.28
N ARG A 8 39.11 91.21 18.62
CA ARG A 8 40.35 90.46 18.82
C ARG A 8 40.88 90.62 20.25
N ARG A 9 40.90 91.83 20.79
CA ARG A 9 41.30 92.06 22.20
C ARG A 9 40.38 91.39 23.22
N GLN A 10 39.08 91.32 22.95
CA GLN A 10 38.14 90.61 23.82
C GLN A 10 38.36 89.09 23.76
N ALA A 11 38.63 88.56 22.56
CA ALA A 11 39.00 87.16 22.38
C ALA A 11 40.30 86.79 23.11
N ASP A 12 41.34 87.61 22.97
CA ASP A 12 42.62 87.39 23.67
C ASP A 12 42.43 87.34 25.19
N ARG A 13 41.54 88.19 25.74
CA ARG A 13 41.19 88.18 27.18
C ARG A 13 40.46 86.90 27.58
N ILE A 14 39.47 86.47 26.79
CA ILE A 14 38.72 85.25 27.05
C ILE A 14 39.67 84.04 26.99
N GLU A 15 40.58 84.02 26.03
CA GLU A 15 41.57 82.96 25.90
C GLU A 15 42.49 82.86 27.13
N VAL A 16 42.98 84.00 27.65
CA VAL A 16 43.77 84.03 28.89
C VAL A 16 42.97 83.45 30.07
N VAL A 17 41.72 83.90 30.25
CA VAL A 17 40.85 83.41 31.33
C VAL A 17 40.57 81.90 31.20
N LEU A 18 40.33 81.41 29.98
CA LEU A 18 40.09 79.98 29.75
C LEU A 18 41.34 79.14 30.00
N ARG A 19 42.53 79.64 29.68
CA ARG A 19 43.79 78.95 30.01
C ARG A 19 44.03 78.90 31.51
N ASP A 20 43.75 79.97 32.25
CA ASP A 20 43.85 79.97 33.71
C ASP A 20 42.84 79.00 34.33
N LEU A 21 41.60 78.99 33.83
CA LEU A 21 40.57 78.03 34.24
C LEU A 21 40.99 76.57 33.95
N LEU A 22 41.60 76.31 32.80
CA LEU A 22 42.09 74.96 32.46
C LEU A 22 43.19 74.48 33.42
N ARG A 23 44.08 75.38 33.84
CA ARG A 23 45.13 75.07 34.83
C ARG A 23 44.54 74.75 36.20
N ASP A 24 43.54 75.51 36.61
CA ASP A 24 42.84 75.26 37.87
C ASP A 24 42.04 73.96 37.81
N LEU A 25 41.30 73.71 36.73
CA LEU A 25 40.54 72.48 36.54
C LEU A 25 41.44 71.25 36.44
N GLU A 26 42.64 71.39 35.88
CA GLU A 26 43.65 70.33 35.88
C GLU A 26 44.08 69.98 37.32
N LEU A 27 44.40 70.97 38.14
CA LEU A 27 44.76 70.76 39.55
C LEU A 27 43.60 70.12 40.34
N VAL A 28 42.39 70.67 40.19
CA VAL A 28 41.19 70.17 40.87
C VAL A 28 40.83 68.75 40.39
N SER A 29 41.11 68.39 39.13
CA SER A 29 40.91 67.03 38.63
C SER A 29 41.83 65.98 39.25
N PHE A 30 42.79 66.39 40.09
CA PHE A 30 43.64 65.48 40.86
C PHE A 30 43.39 65.52 42.38
N LEU A 31 42.46 66.37 42.82
CA LEU A 31 42.05 66.40 44.23
C LEU A 31 41.06 65.29 44.51
N PRO A 32 41.13 64.65 45.69
CA PRO A 32 40.09 63.75 46.12
C PRO A 32 38.78 64.52 46.36
N THR A 33 37.64 63.85 46.18
CA THR A 33 36.31 64.39 46.45
C THR A 33 36.10 64.72 47.92
N ASP A 34 36.87 64.08 48.81
CA ASP A 34 36.91 64.35 50.24
C ASP A 34 38.35 64.64 50.67
N LEU A 35 38.57 65.85 51.20
CA LEU A 35 39.86 66.30 51.71
C LEU A 35 40.02 66.04 53.21
N LEU A 36 38.97 65.60 53.92
CA LEU A 36 39.06 65.26 55.35
C LEU A 36 40.16 64.24 55.68
N PRO A 37 40.43 63.21 54.85
CA PRO A 37 41.54 62.29 55.13
C PRO A 37 42.91 62.98 55.14
N TRP A 38 43.06 64.14 54.48
CA TRP A 38 44.30 64.91 54.48
C TRP A 38 44.54 65.65 55.79
N THR A 39 43.50 65.86 56.58
CA THR A 39 43.54 66.63 57.83
C THR A 39 43.37 65.73 59.07
N GLN A 40 43.07 64.44 58.87
CA GLN A 40 42.95 63.48 59.97
C GLN A 40 44.29 62.85 60.34
N ARG A 41 44.69 63.04 61.60
CA ARG A 41 45.92 62.48 62.15
C ARG A 41 46.02 60.96 61.97
N GLY A 42 44.93 60.22 62.18
CA GLY A 42 44.92 58.76 62.02
C GLY A 42 45.17 58.32 60.57
N CYS A 43 44.65 59.05 59.58
CA CYS A 43 44.90 58.78 58.17
C CYS A 43 46.35 59.09 57.77
N LEU A 44 46.92 60.17 58.30
CA LEU A 44 48.32 60.55 58.06
C LEU A 44 49.31 59.62 58.77
N GLU A 45 48.99 59.13 59.97
CA GLU A 45 49.78 58.10 60.68
C GLU A 45 49.73 56.76 59.93
N ALA A 46 48.55 56.34 59.44
CA ALA A 46 48.42 55.16 58.60
C ALA A 46 49.16 55.32 57.24
N ALA A 47 49.12 56.51 56.64
CA ALA A 47 49.88 56.83 55.44
C ALA A 47 51.39 56.76 55.71
N ARG A 48 51.86 57.28 56.85
CA ARG A 48 53.26 57.18 57.30
C ARG A 48 53.69 55.73 57.47
N ASP A 49 52.90 54.90 58.15
CA ASP A 49 53.25 53.51 58.39
C ASP A 49 53.36 52.74 57.06
N ARG A 50 52.46 53.01 56.10
CA ARG A 50 52.57 52.48 54.73
C ARG A 50 53.79 52.97 53.99
N VAL A 51 54.14 54.25 54.13
CA VAL A 51 55.36 54.81 53.53
C VAL A 51 56.61 54.13 54.13
N VAL A 52 56.63 53.90 55.43
CA VAL A 52 57.74 53.23 56.13
C VAL A 52 57.84 51.76 55.74
N GLU A 53 56.70 51.06 55.66
CA GLU A 53 56.60 49.68 55.18
C GLU A 53 57.10 49.56 53.73
N TRP A 54 56.70 50.50 52.86
CA TRP A 54 57.16 50.55 51.48
C TRP A 54 58.66 50.84 51.34
N ARG A 55 59.21 51.77 52.14
CA ARG A 55 60.66 52.04 52.18
C ARG A 55 61.46 50.84 52.71
N SER A 56 60.85 50.00 53.55
CA SER A 56 61.51 48.83 54.15
C SER A 56 61.43 47.58 53.26
N CYS A 57 60.35 47.42 52.50
CA CYS A 57 60.16 46.32 51.54
C CYS A 57 60.72 46.66 50.14
N ASN A 58 62.03 46.95 50.06
CA ASN A 58 62.65 47.31 48.78
C ASN A 58 62.94 46.11 47.85
N ASP A 59 62.73 44.86 48.33
CA ASP A 59 63.13 43.63 47.61
C ASP A 59 61.99 42.81 46.98
N TYR A 60 60.71 43.11 47.24
CA TYR A 60 59.60 42.42 46.56
C TYR A 60 58.37 43.33 46.43
N PRO A 61 57.92 43.68 45.20
CA PRO A 61 56.65 44.38 45.00
C PRO A 61 55.51 43.36 45.07
N GLY A 62 55.34 42.73 46.24
CA GLY A 62 54.29 41.77 46.54
C GLY A 62 53.10 42.47 47.16
N TYR A 63 52.13 42.84 46.32
CA TYR A 63 50.73 43.16 46.60
C TYR A 63 50.30 43.11 48.09
N VAL A 64 50.25 44.26 48.76
CA VAL A 64 49.42 44.40 49.97
C VAL A 64 47.96 44.53 49.47
N PRO A 65 47.05 43.60 49.79
CA PRO A 65 45.66 43.69 49.37
C PRO A 65 45.04 44.93 49.99
N LEU A 66 44.51 45.83 49.14
CA LEU A 66 43.72 46.97 49.60
C LEU A 66 42.39 46.44 50.15
N GLY A 67 42.12 46.69 51.41
CA GLY A 67 40.78 46.50 51.98
C GLY A 67 39.84 47.58 51.46
N ASP A 68 38.53 47.33 51.44
CA ASP A 68 37.54 48.30 50.95
C ASP A 68 37.52 49.63 51.76
N ASP A 69 38.12 49.68 52.95
CA ASP A 69 38.28 50.87 53.81
C ASP A 69 39.53 51.74 53.51
N ASP A 70 40.31 51.42 52.46
CA ASP A 70 41.60 52.07 52.21
C ASP A 70 41.56 53.41 51.45
N GLY A 71 40.38 53.88 51.04
CA GLY A 71 40.21 55.13 50.28
C GLY A 71 40.79 56.35 51.01
N SER A 72 40.54 56.47 52.32
CA SER A 72 41.01 57.59 53.15
C SER A 72 42.53 57.57 53.35
N VAL A 73 43.14 56.40 53.49
CA VAL A 73 44.59 56.27 53.63
C VAL A 73 45.29 56.56 52.31
N VAL A 74 44.74 56.10 51.17
CA VAL A 74 45.27 56.41 49.84
C VAL A 74 45.12 57.90 49.51
N ALA A 75 44.00 58.52 49.90
CA ALA A 75 43.85 59.97 49.81
C ALA A 75 44.94 60.67 50.63
N ALA A 76 45.13 60.33 51.90
CA ALA A 76 46.15 60.92 52.76
C ALA A 76 47.60 60.75 52.23
N GLN A 77 47.89 59.66 51.51
CA GLN A 77 49.18 59.44 50.86
C GLN A 77 49.50 60.47 49.77
N LEU A 78 48.48 60.99 49.07
CA LEU A 78 48.67 61.99 48.00
C LEU A 78 49.27 63.29 48.52
N ILE A 79 48.89 63.69 49.73
CA ILE A 79 49.38 64.91 50.36
C ILE A 79 50.61 64.67 51.23
N TYR A 80 50.83 63.44 51.69
CA TYR A 80 51.87 63.10 52.67
C TYR A 80 53.28 63.53 52.24
N SER A 81 53.66 63.28 50.98
CA SER A 81 54.97 63.62 50.42
C SER A 81 55.22 65.13 50.33
N ILE A 82 54.16 65.92 50.16
CA ILE A 82 54.22 67.38 50.09
C ILE A 82 54.20 67.95 51.50
N ALA A 83 53.34 67.41 52.37
CA ALA A 83 53.31 67.76 53.78
C ALA A 83 54.65 67.49 54.47
N GLU A 84 55.38 66.42 54.12
CA GLU A 84 56.70 66.07 54.67
C GLU A 84 57.73 67.19 54.42
N ARG A 85 57.57 67.98 53.34
CA ARG A 85 58.44 69.13 53.03
C ARG A 85 58.24 70.32 53.97
N HIS A 86 57.06 70.43 54.59
CA HIS A 86 56.68 71.53 55.48
C HIS A 86 56.80 71.20 56.98
N GLY A 87 57.23 69.98 57.33
CA GLY A 87 57.38 69.52 58.71
C GLY A 87 56.89 68.09 58.89
N ASN A 88 56.70 67.66 60.14
CA ASN A 88 56.15 66.33 60.40
C ASN A 88 54.67 66.28 59.97
N PRO A 89 54.28 65.44 58.99
CA PRO A 89 52.88 65.36 58.54
C PRO A 89 51.91 64.92 59.63
N THR A 90 52.37 64.20 60.66
CA THR A 90 51.51 63.78 61.78
C THR A 90 51.28 64.89 62.82
N ASP A 91 51.98 66.02 62.71
CA ASP A 91 51.82 67.21 63.55
C ASP A 91 51.15 68.33 62.75
N ILE A 92 49.84 68.18 62.54
CA ILE A 92 48.99 69.10 61.77
C ILE A 92 49.14 70.55 62.28
N SER A 93 49.31 70.73 63.59
CA SER A 93 49.38 72.05 64.23
C SER A 93 50.62 72.87 63.86
N ARG A 94 51.69 72.19 63.41
CA ARG A 94 52.97 72.83 63.03
C ARG A 94 53.23 72.81 61.53
N ASN A 95 52.40 72.11 60.76
CA ASN A 95 52.52 72.01 59.32
C ASN A 95 51.60 73.03 58.64
N GLY A 96 52.19 74.10 58.08
CA GLY A 96 51.41 75.22 57.52
C GLY A 96 50.45 74.83 56.41
N LEU A 97 50.81 73.86 55.56
CA LEU A 97 49.94 73.35 54.48
C LEU A 97 48.77 72.56 55.05
N LEU A 98 49.04 71.66 56.00
CA LEU A 98 47.98 70.89 56.65
C LEU A 98 47.07 71.77 57.52
N LEU A 99 47.61 72.83 58.12
CA LEU A 99 46.81 73.82 58.86
C LEU A 99 45.83 74.54 57.93
N GLN A 100 46.29 75.03 56.77
CA GLN A 100 45.42 75.65 55.77
C GLN A 100 44.35 74.69 55.24
N LEU A 101 44.73 73.43 54.98
CA LEU A 101 43.79 72.38 54.57
C LEU A 101 42.79 72.06 55.69
N THR A 102 43.22 72.11 56.95
CA THR A 102 42.34 71.89 58.11
C THR A 102 41.34 73.03 58.26
N GLU A 103 41.80 74.29 58.17
CA GLU A 103 40.92 75.46 58.17
C GLU A 103 39.90 75.42 57.02
N PHE A 104 40.34 74.97 55.84
CA PHE A 104 39.46 74.79 54.68
C PHE A 104 38.42 73.67 54.91
N ALA A 105 38.85 72.49 55.37
CA ALA A 105 37.96 71.36 55.61
C ALA A 105 36.97 71.60 56.76
N GLU A 106 37.38 72.33 57.80
CA GLU A 106 36.48 72.77 58.87
C GLU A 106 35.43 73.75 58.35
N LEU A 107 35.83 74.72 57.53
CA LEU A 107 34.89 75.65 56.90
C LEU A 107 33.91 74.90 55.97
N GLU A 108 34.37 73.94 55.17
CA GLU A 108 33.49 73.12 54.33
C GLU A 108 32.47 72.34 55.16
N ARG A 109 32.91 71.73 56.27
CA ARG A 109 32.01 71.03 57.19
C ARG A 109 30.98 71.96 57.81
N ASP A 110 31.41 73.13 58.29
CA ASP A 110 30.54 74.11 58.94
C ASP A 110 29.53 74.70 57.93
N MET A 111 29.95 74.94 56.68
CA MET A 111 29.07 75.36 55.58
C MET A 111 28.07 74.26 55.19
N LEU A 112 28.50 73.00 55.10
CA LEU A 112 27.62 71.86 54.83
C LEU A 112 26.62 71.65 55.95
N GLU A 113 27.04 71.76 57.21
CA GLU A 113 26.15 71.68 58.37
C GLU A 113 25.13 72.82 58.36
N SER A 114 25.57 74.05 58.07
CA SER A 114 24.69 75.22 57.93
C SER A 114 23.70 75.07 56.77
N ALA A 115 24.14 74.56 55.62
CA ALA A 115 23.27 74.26 54.49
C ALA A 115 22.24 73.17 54.82
N THR A 116 22.65 72.13 55.55
CA THR A 116 21.80 70.98 55.89
C THR A 116 20.79 71.33 56.98
N THR A 117 21.19 72.11 57.98
CA THR A 117 20.35 72.48 59.13
C THR A 117 19.50 73.73 58.86
N GLY A 118 20.07 74.73 58.19
CA GLY A 118 19.45 76.04 57.94
C GLY A 118 18.96 76.27 56.51
N GLY A 119 19.29 75.40 55.55
CA GLY A 119 18.87 75.52 54.15
C GLY A 119 19.58 76.60 53.34
N ALA A 120 20.53 77.33 53.92
CA ALA A 120 21.32 78.36 53.27
C ALA A 120 22.71 78.47 53.91
N VAL A 121 23.67 78.99 53.16
CA VAL A 121 25.04 79.30 53.61
C VAL A 121 25.25 80.81 53.51
N ASP A 122 25.95 81.40 54.47
CA ASP A 122 26.24 82.84 54.46
C ASP A 122 27.17 83.20 53.29
N GLU A 123 26.93 84.34 52.66
CA GLU A 123 27.76 84.89 51.60
C GLU A 123 29.20 85.13 52.09
N TYR A 124 29.36 85.52 53.36
CA TYR A 124 30.67 85.64 53.99
C TYR A 124 31.45 84.33 54.00
N ASP A 125 30.78 83.22 54.33
CA ASP A 125 31.41 81.90 54.38
C ASP A 125 31.73 81.38 52.97
N ILE A 126 30.90 81.67 51.97
CA ILE A 126 31.16 81.36 50.55
C ILE A 126 32.38 82.13 50.04
N GLU A 127 32.47 83.44 50.33
CA GLU A 127 33.64 84.22 49.95
C GLU A 127 34.92 83.75 50.66
N ARG A 128 34.81 83.42 51.94
CA ARG A 128 35.92 82.90 52.74
C ARG A 128 36.38 81.54 52.21
N HIS A 129 35.43 80.67 51.86
CA HIS A 129 35.69 79.36 51.24
C HIS A 129 36.41 79.53 49.92
N HIS A 130 35.95 80.42 49.04
CA HIS A 130 36.61 80.68 47.77
C HIS A 130 38.06 81.18 47.95
N LYS A 131 38.29 82.11 48.87
CA LYS A 131 39.63 82.65 49.15
C LYS A 131 40.55 81.58 49.74
N LEU A 132 40.06 80.76 50.67
CA LEU A 132 40.84 79.67 51.27
C LEU A 132 41.10 78.55 50.25
N PHE A 133 40.10 78.16 49.46
CA PHE A 133 40.26 77.20 48.38
C PHE A 133 41.32 77.66 47.38
N ARG A 134 41.27 78.93 46.96
CA ARG A 134 42.29 79.51 46.08
C ARG A 134 43.67 79.48 46.71
N ALA A 135 43.80 79.86 47.98
CA ALA A 135 45.07 79.82 48.69
C ALA A 135 45.63 78.39 48.80
N VAL A 136 44.77 77.39 49.02
CA VAL A 136 45.12 75.98 49.02
C VAL A 136 45.58 75.53 47.63
N LEU A 137 44.83 75.86 46.57
CA LEU A 137 45.21 75.52 45.20
C LEU A 137 46.54 76.16 44.80
N ASP A 138 46.74 77.44 45.11
CA ASP A 138 47.99 78.15 44.80
C ASP A 138 49.17 77.53 45.56
N SER A 139 48.97 77.13 46.83
CA SER A 139 50.00 76.45 47.63
C SER A 139 50.32 75.06 47.07
N LEU A 140 49.32 74.26 46.72
CA LEU A 140 49.50 72.95 46.10
C LEU A 140 50.17 73.06 44.72
N HIS A 141 49.83 74.09 43.95
CA HIS A 141 50.43 74.35 42.65
C HIS A 141 51.91 74.74 42.78
N GLN A 142 52.24 75.66 43.69
CA GLN A 142 53.62 76.10 43.94
C GLN A 142 54.52 74.96 44.42
N GLU A 143 53.97 74.03 45.20
CA GLU A 143 54.70 72.87 45.72
C GLU A 143 54.80 71.69 44.72
N GLY A 144 54.21 71.84 43.54
CA GLY A 144 54.30 70.87 42.44
C GLY A 144 53.37 69.66 42.61
N TYR A 145 52.20 69.82 43.23
CA TYR A 145 51.22 68.72 43.43
C TYR A 145 50.87 68.00 42.11
N ASN A 146 50.61 68.74 41.03
CA ASN A 146 50.29 68.16 39.72
C ASN A 146 51.44 67.29 39.19
N GLU A 147 52.68 67.77 39.29
CA GLU A 147 53.86 67.03 38.84
C GLU A 147 54.05 65.75 39.67
N LEU A 148 53.77 65.82 40.96
CA LEU A 148 53.85 64.69 41.87
C LEU A 148 52.79 63.63 41.55
N VAL A 149 51.53 64.02 41.33
CA VAL A 149 50.44 63.10 40.96
C VAL A 149 50.68 62.50 39.58
N HIS A 150 51.10 63.29 38.58
CA HIS A 150 51.45 62.79 37.26
C HIS A 150 52.63 61.81 37.30
N SER A 151 53.65 62.07 38.12
CA SER A 151 54.78 61.16 38.31
C SER A 151 54.33 59.85 38.97
N SER A 152 53.40 59.94 39.93
CA SER A 152 52.82 58.79 40.63
C SER A 152 51.95 57.92 39.71
N LEU A 153 51.19 58.55 38.80
CA LEU A 153 50.38 57.89 37.76
C LEU A 153 51.26 57.21 36.71
N ARG A 154 52.31 57.88 36.22
CA ARG A 154 53.23 57.31 35.22
C ARG A 154 54.07 56.17 35.77
N ALA A 155 54.41 56.20 37.06
CA ALA A 155 55.14 55.12 37.74
C ALA A 155 54.31 53.84 37.90
N GLY A 156 52.97 53.93 37.86
CA GLY A 156 52.05 52.79 37.96
C GLY A 156 51.96 51.91 36.71
N ASP A 157 52.24 52.47 35.52
CA ASP A 157 52.02 51.81 34.22
C ASP A 157 53.31 51.42 33.46
N SER A 158 54.51 51.56 34.06
CA SER A 158 55.78 51.28 33.36
C SER A 158 56.83 50.54 34.21
N PRO A 159 57.48 49.47 33.70
CA PRO A 159 58.61 48.83 34.36
C PRO A 159 59.85 49.71 34.26
N ARG A 160 60.36 50.12 35.43
CA ARG A 160 61.50 51.02 35.69
C ARG A 160 62.65 50.90 34.67
N ILE A 161 63.00 52.01 34.02
CA ILE A 161 64.38 52.29 33.60
C ILE A 161 64.82 53.61 34.25
N SER A 162 65.59 53.44 35.33
CA SER A 162 66.62 54.30 35.92
C SER A 162 66.42 55.82 36.02
N GLY A 163 66.57 56.30 37.25
CA GLY A 163 67.64 57.25 37.56
C GLY A 163 67.16 58.63 38.00
N ARG A 164 67.00 58.79 39.33
CA ARG A 164 66.85 60.08 40.04
C ARG A 164 65.73 60.99 39.53
N GLN A 165 64.60 60.99 40.24
CA GLN A 165 64.05 62.17 40.93
C GLN A 165 62.65 61.88 41.47
N GLY A 166 62.43 62.29 42.72
CA GLY A 166 61.11 62.39 43.36
C GLY A 166 60.69 61.14 44.13
N ASP A 167 60.62 61.24 45.46
CA ASP A 167 59.97 60.29 46.37
C ASP A 167 58.44 60.27 46.16
N ALA A 168 57.99 60.02 44.92
CA ALA A 168 56.58 59.94 44.55
C ALA A 168 56.12 58.49 44.69
N TYR A 169 55.18 58.26 45.60
CA TYR A 169 54.65 56.93 45.89
C TYR A 169 53.79 56.45 44.71
N PRO A 170 54.03 55.25 44.16
CA PRO A 170 53.24 54.75 43.04
C PRO A 170 51.80 54.46 43.51
N ILE A 171 50.84 55.23 43.00
CA ILE A 171 49.41 55.00 43.27
C ILE A 171 48.81 54.39 42.01
N LYS A 172 48.06 53.30 42.16
CA LYS A 172 47.37 52.67 41.02
C LYS A 172 46.37 53.66 40.42
N SER A 173 46.39 53.79 39.09
CA SER A 173 45.43 54.62 38.33
C SER A 173 43.97 54.30 38.67
N SER A 174 43.66 53.02 38.97
CA SER A 174 42.34 52.57 39.41
C SER A 174 41.92 53.07 40.79
N ALA A 175 42.86 53.37 41.69
CA ALA A 175 42.56 53.92 43.02
C ALA A 175 42.30 55.43 42.92
N LEU A 176 43.04 56.14 42.07
CA LEU A 176 42.82 57.57 41.83
C LEU A 176 41.50 57.86 41.14
N SER A 177 41.09 57.00 40.21
CA SER A 177 39.79 57.10 39.53
C SER A 177 38.59 56.93 40.47
N ARG A 178 38.78 56.36 41.68
CA ARG A 178 37.74 56.26 42.72
C ARG A 178 37.69 57.48 43.64
N LEU A 179 38.79 58.23 43.73
CA LEU A 179 38.94 59.37 44.63
C LEU A 179 38.60 60.69 43.94
N VAL A 180 38.72 60.77 42.61
CA VAL A 180 38.51 62.00 41.83
C VAL A 180 37.09 62.08 41.26
N ASP A 181 36.53 63.29 41.18
CA ASP A 181 35.24 63.53 40.53
C ASP A 181 35.35 63.42 38.98
N PRO A 182 34.66 62.46 38.34
CA PRO A 182 34.62 62.36 36.88
C PRO A 182 33.96 63.59 36.21
N GLY A 183 33.12 64.33 36.94
CA GLY A 183 32.49 65.56 36.47
C GLY A 183 33.49 66.67 36.16
N VAL A 184 34.50 66.86 37.02
CA VAL A 184 35.56 67.86 36.81
C VAL A 184 36.42 67.52 35.59
N ALA A 185 36.73 66.23 35.39
CA ALA A 185 37.47 65.77 34.21
C ALA A 185 36.68 65.96 32.91
N MET A 186 35.36 65.74 32.93
CA MET A 186 34.49 66.04 31.80
C MET A 186 34.40 67.54 31.53
N LEU A 187 34.28 68.36 32.57
CA LEU A 187 34.27 69.82 32.44
C LEU A 187 35.57 70.33 31.80
N ARG A 188 36.73 69.84 32.25
CA ARG A 188 38.03 70.14 31.62
C ARG A 188 38.01 69.87 30.12
N ARG A 189 37.58 68.67 29.69
CA ARG A 189 37.50 68.30 28.27
C ARG A 189 36.58 69.24 27.48
N THR A 190 35.45 69.64 28.05
CA THR A 190 34.54 70.58 27.38
C THR A 190 35.16 71.97 27.23
N VAL A 191 35.92 72.44 28.22
CA VAL A 191 36.63 73.72 28.16
C VAL A 191 37.80 73.65 27.16
N GLU A 192 38.49 72.50 27.06
CA GLU A 192 39.51 72.24 26.02
C GLU A 192 38.91 72.32 24.62
N SER A 193 37.79 71.62 24.36
CA SER A 193 37.08 71.71 23.07
C SER A 193 36.58 73.12 22.76
N LEU A 194 36.15 73.88 23.77
CA LEU A 194 35.76 75.28 23.60
C LEU A 194 36.95 76.16 23.19
N CYS A 195 38.13 75.94 23.79
CA CYS A 195 39.35 76.64 23.41
C CYS A 195 39.74 76.34 21.96
N GLU A 196 39.64 75.08 21.53
CA GLU A 196 39.91 74.66 20.14
C GLU A 196 38.94 75.32 19.15
N LEU A 197 37.64 75.34 19.47
CA LEU A 197 36.63 75.99 18.65
C LEU A 197 36.83 77.50 18.54
N LEU A 198 37.21 78.16 19.64
CA LEU A 198 37.56 79.58 19.63
C LEU A 198 38.79 79.82 18.76
N ALA A 199 39.85 79.02 18.92
CA ALA A 199 41.06 79.12 18.09
C ALA A 199 40.74 78.96 16.59
N MET A 200 39.91 77.97 16.21
CA MET A 200 39.49 77.79 14.81
C MET A 200 38.69 78.98 14.29
N ARG A 201 37.74 79.51 15.07
CA ARG A 201 36.97 80.70 14.72
C ARG A 201 37.83 81.97 14.59
N HIS A 202 38.93 82.06 15.33
CA HIS A 202 39.88 83.17 15.20
C HIS A 202 40.72 83.10 13.92
N THR A 203 40.76 81.93 13.26
CA THR A 203 41.52 81.71 12.02
C THR A 203 40.69 81.70 10.74
N SER A 204 39.36 81.52 10.81
CA SER A 204 38.51 81.45 9.61
C SER A 204 38.15 82.82 9.04
N THR A 205 38.11 82.92 7.71
CA THR A 205 37.74 84.15 6.99
C THR A 205 36.28 84.10 6.53
N VAL A 206 35.62 85.27 6.45
CA VAL A 206 34.22 85.41 5.99
C VAL A 206 33.97 84.77 4.60
N THR A 207 34.99 84.71 3.75
CA THR A 207 34.91 84.05 2.42
C THR A 207 34.83 82.53 2.51
N GLU A 208 35.50 81.92 3.48
CA GLU A 208 35.42 80.47 3.73
C GLU A 208 34.07 80.10 4.33
N ASP A 209 33.51 80.95 5.20
CA ASP A 209 32.18 80.74 5.77
C ASP A 209 31.08 80.75 4.69
N ILE A 210 31.17 81.65 3.69
CA ILE A 210 30.24 81.67 2.56
C ILE A 210 30.37 80.41 1.70
N HIS A 211 31.60 79.91 1.50
CA HIS A 211 31.83 78.68 0.74
C HIS A 211 31.28 77.46 1.48
N ASN A 212 31.54 77.35 2.77
CA ASN A 212 31.02 76.28 3.63
C ASN A 212 29.49 76.29 3.68
N TYR A 213 28.87 77.47 3.74
CA TYR A 213 27.42 77.60 3.67
C TYR A 213 26.85 77.11 2.32
N LYS A 214 27.49 77.41 1.19
CA LYS A 214 27.07 76.90 -0.12
C LYS A 214 27.15 75.37 -0.20
N ILE A 215 28.26 74.78 0.27
CA ILE A 215 28.42 73.33 0.32
C ILE A 215 27.32 72.70 1.17
N LEU A 216 27.04 73.27 2.35
CA LEU A 216 25.98 72.78 3.23
C LEU A 216 24.60 72.87 2.57
N HIS A 217 24.31 73.99 1.89
CA HIS A 217 23.04 74.19 1.21
C HIS A 217 22.84 73.23 0.03
N GLU A 218 23.90 72.96 -0.74
CA GLU A 218 23.88 71.94 -1.80
C GLU A 218 23.70 70.54 -1.23
N ALA A 219 24.36 70.21 -0.12
CA ALA A 219 24.20 68.93 0.57
C ALA A 219 22.76 68.75 1.08
N VAL A 220 22.18 69.77 1.72
CA VAL A 220 20.79 69.74 2.20
C VAL A 220 19.80 69.61 1.05
N ASN A 221 20.04 70.28 -0.08
CA ASN A 221 19.18 70.13 -1.26
C ASN A 221 19.26 68.74 -1.89
N LYS A 222 20.47 68.15 -1.97
CA LYS A 222 20.66 66.76 -2.41
C LYS A 222 20.00 65.77 -1.45
N GLU A 223 20.08 66.01 -0.15
CA GLU A 223 19.41 65.19 0.85
C GLU A 223 17.89 65.27 0.67
N LYS A 224 17.34 66.48 0.51
CA LYS A 224 15.90 66.68 0.24
C LYS A 224 15.44 65.99 -1.05
N SER A 225 16.21 66.05 -2.14
CA SER A 225 15.86 65.34 -3.37
C SER A 225 15.94 63.83 -3.18
N SER A 226 17.00 63.30 -2.56
CA SER A 226 17.10 61.87 -2.25
C SER A 226 15.99 61.38 -1.33
N SER A 227 15.56 62.21 -0.36
CA SER A 227 14.42 61.87 0.50
C SER A 227 13.11 61.84 -0.28
N ALA A 228 12.95 62.67 -1.31
CA ALA A 228 11.78 62.63 -2.18
C ALA A 228 11.77 61.35 -3.03
N ASP A 229 12.91 60.97 -3.59
CA ASP A 229 13.07 59.74 -4.38
C ASP A 229 12.82 58.49 -3.53
N VAL A 230 13.35 58.43 -2.31
CA VAL A 230 13.08 57.34 -1.36
C VAL A 230 11.58 57.25 -1.02
N LYS A 231 10.90 58.39 -0.86
CA LYS A 231 9.45 58.42 -0.62
C LYS A 231 8.67 57.95 -1.85
N ALA A 232 9.10 58.31 -3.06
CA ALA A 232 8.49 57.85 -4.31
C ALA A 232 8.65 56.34 -4.47
N LEU A 233 9.88 55.82 -4.35
CA LEU A 233 10.17 54.39 -4.40
C LEU A 233 9.41 53.60 -3.33
N LYS A 234 9.27 54.14 -2.12
CA LYS A 234 8.49 53.49 -1.07
C LYS A 234 7.00 53.40 -1.42
N ARG A 235 6.44 54.39 -2.11
CA ARG A 235 5.04 54.34 -2.60
C ARG A 235 4.90 53.32 -3.72
N GLU A 236 5.75 53.36 -4.73
CA GLU A 236 5.73 52.40 -5.84
C GLU A 236 5.91 50.94 -5.35
N TYR A 237 6.82 50.73 -4.40
CA TYR A 237 6.99 49.43 -3.76
C TYR A 237 5.71 48.97 -3.04
N GLN A 238 5.07 49.87 -2.30
CA GLN A 238 3.84 49.57 -1.56
C GLN A 238 2.68 49.26 -2.52
N GLU A 239 2.51 50.05 -3.59
CA GLU A 239 1.51 49.82 -4.64
C GLU A 239 1.74 48.48 -5.34
N THR A 240 2.98 48.16 -5.70
CA THR A 240 3.33 46.87 -6.33
C THR A 240 3.07 45.71 -5.37
N ARG A 241 3.38 45.89 -4.08
CA ARG A 241 3.14 44.88 -3.04
C ARG A 241 1.64 44.64 -2.86
N GLU A 242 0.83 45.69 -2.82
CA GLU A 242 -0.63 45.61 -2.70
C GLU A 242 -1.26 44.97 -3.95
N ALA A 243 -0.81 45.35 -5.14
CA ALA A 243 -1.24 44.73 -6.40
C ALA A 243 -0.95 43.23 -6.42
N ARG A 244 0.27 42.81 -6.02
CA ARG A 244 0.61 41.38 -5.91
C ARG A 244 -0.20 40.67 -4.83
N HIS A 245 -0.46 41.29 -3.69
CA HIS A 245 -1.33 40.69 -2.67
C HIS A 245 -2.75 40.48 -3.19
N ALA A 246 -3.29 41.42 -3.97
CA ALA A 246 -4.60 41.28 -4.60
C ALA A 246 -4.62 40.16 -5.66
N GLU A 247 -3.58 40.06 -6.50
CA GLU A 247 -3.44 38.99 -7.48
C GLU A 247 -3.36 37.61 -6.81
N VAL A 248 -2.52 37.47 -5.77
CA VAL A 248 -2.42 36.22 -5.01
C VAL A 248 -3.75 35.86 -4.36
N ALA A 249 -4.48 36.83 -3.81
CA ALA A 249 -5.80 36.58 -3.23
C ALA A 249 -6.83 36.13 -4.29
N ALA A 250 -6.79 36.71 -5.49
CA ALA A 250 -7.64 36.30 -6.61
C ALA A 250 -7.34 34.86 -7.06
N LEU A 251 -6.05 34.52 -7.25
CA LEU A 251 -5.62 33.17 -7.60
C LEU A 251 -5.96 32.14 -6.51
N GLN A 252 -5.83 32.52 -5.23
CA GLN A 252 -6.28 31.65 -4.13
C GLN A 252 -7.79 31.43 -4.14
N GLY A 253 -8.58 32.43 -4.56
CA GLY A 253 -10.01 32.27 -4.77
C GLY A 253 -10.32 31.27 -5.89
N GLU A 254 -9.64 31.40 -7.03
CA GLU A 254 -9.78 30.48 -8.17
C GLU A 254 -9.37 29.05 -7.81
N ILE A 255 -8.26 28.86 -7.08
CA ILE A 255 -7.83 27.54 -6.60
C ILE A 255 -8.92 26.89 -5.74
N ARG A 256 -9.52 27.62 -4.80
CA ARG A 256 -10.61 27.08 -3.96
C ARG A 256 -11.82 26.68 -4.78
N GLN A 257 -12.20 27.48 -5.77
CA GLN A 257 -13.33 27.14 -6.66
C GLN A 257 -13.04 25.86 -7.46
N LEU A 258 -11.83 25.72 -8.01
CA LEU A 258 -11.43 24.49 -8.71
C LEU A 258 -11.38 23.27 -7.78
N GLU A 259 -10.93 23.44 -6.54
CA GLU A 259 -10.96 22.37 -5.53
C GLU A 259 -12.40 21.93 -5.22
N GLU A 260 -13.33 22.87 -5.05
CA GLU A 260 -14.76 22.61 -4.84
C GLU A 260 -15.39 21.92 -6.07
N GLU A 261 -15.06 22.33 -7.29
CA GLU A 261 -15.53 21.67 -8.52
C GLU A 261 -14.99 20.24 -8.67
N ILE A 262 -13.71 20.02 -8.32
CA ILE A 262 -13.12 18.68 -8.29
C ILE A 262 -13.81 17.80 -7.26
N GLU A 263 -14.12 18.32 -6.07
CA GLU A 263 -14.83 17.57 -5.05
C GLU A 263 -16.26 17.25 -5.47
N TYR A 264 -16.97 18.22 -6.07
CA TYR A 264 -18.30 18.01 -6.63
C TYR A 264 -18.29 16.91 -7.70
N THR A 265 -17.37 16.97 -8.66
CA THR A 265 -17.28 15.96 -9.73
C THR A 265 -16.93 14.58 -9.20
N ARG A 266 -16.06 14.47 -8.18
CA ARG A 266 -15.79 13.20 -7.49
C ARG A 266 -17.05 12.62 -6.85
N ASN A 267 -17.81 13.45 -6.11
CA ASN A 267 -19.05 13.00 -5.46
C ASN A 267 -20.09 12.53 -6.48
N VAL A 268 -20.23 13.24 -7.61
CA VAL A 268 -21.12 12.83 -8.70
C VAL A 268 -20.67 11.50 -9.32
N LEU A 269 -19.37 11.33 -9.58
CA LEU A 269 -18.83 10.08 -10.11
C LEU A 269 -19.04 8.91 -9.15
N ASP A 270 -18.84 9.10 -7.85
CA ASP A 270 -19.08 8.05 -6.85
C ASP A 270 -20.57 7.64 -6.79
N LEU A 271 -21.48 8.61 -6.90
CA LEU A 271 -22.92 8.36 -7.01
C LEU A 271 -23.27 7.59 -8.29
N GLU A 272 -22.72 7.99 -9.43
CA GLU A 272 -22.94 7.31 -10.72
C GLU A 272 -22.37 5.89 -10.72
N LEU A 273 -21.17 5.69 -10.17
CA LEU A 273 -20.55 4.36 -10.03
C LEU A 273 -21.35 3.47 -9.09
N SER A 274 -21.85 4.00 -7.97
CA SER A 274 -22.74 3.27 -7.07
C SER A 274 -24.03 2.85 -7.77
N ALA A 275 -24.67 3.79 -8.48
CA ALA A 275 -25.89 3.51 -9.24
C ALA A 275 -25.66 2.48 -10.36
N PHE A 276 -24.51 2.55 -11.05
CA PHE A 276 -24.11 1.57 -12.05
C PHE A 276 -23.87 0.19 -11.41
N GLY A 277 -23.19 0.15 -10.26
CA GLY A 277 -22.97 -1.07 -9.49
C GLY A 277 -24.27 -1.75 -9.08
N GLU A 278 -25.23 -0.98 -8.56
CA GLU A 278 -26.57 -1.46 -8.19
C GLU A 278 -27.36 -1.97 -9.40
N ALA A 279 -27.35 -1.24 -10.51
CA ALA A 279 -28.01 -1.66 -11.75
C ALA A 279 -27.41 -2.96 -12.31
N ASN A 280 -26.07 -3.08 -12.29
CA ASN A 280 -25.41 -4.30 -12.74
C ASN A 280 -25.69 -5.49 -11.80
N ALA A 281 -25.72 -5.27 -10.48
CA ALA A 281 -26.10 -6.30 -9.52
C ALA A 281 -27.53 -6.81 -9.74
N LYS A 282 -28.48 -5.91 -10.05
CA LYS A 282 -29.85 -6.29 -10.41
C LYS A 282 -29.90 -7.12 -11.69
N LEU A 283 -29.18 -6.70 -12.73
CA LEU A 283 -29.10 -7.45 -14.00
C LEU A 283 -28.48 -8.83 -13.83
N GLU A 284 -27.44 -8.96 -12.99
CA GLU A 284 -26.85 -10.27 -12.68
C GLU A 284 -27.82 -11.16 -11.92
N GLU A 285 -28.58 -10.62 -10.97
CA GLU A 285 -29.58 -11.38 -10.23
C GLU A 285 -30.74 -11.82 -11.13
N GLU A 286 -31.25 -10.93 -12.00
CA GLU A 286 -32.26 -11.28 -13.00
C GLU A 286 -31.78 -12.41 -13.91
N ARG A 287 -30.54 -12.34 -14.42
CA ARG A 287 -29.96 -13.42 -15.23
C ARG A 287 -29.86 -14.73 -14.45
N ARG A 288 -29.45 -14.70 -13.17
CA ARG A 288 -29.38 -15.91 -12.34
C ARG A 288 -30.75 -16.54 -12.16
N VAL A 289 -31.79 -15.74 -11.92
CA VAL A 289 -33.16 -16.23 -11.82
C VAL A 289 -33.62 -16.85 -13.14
N GLU A 290 -33.40 -16.17 -14.27
CA GLU A 290 -33.72 -16.70 -15.60
C GLU A 290 -32.98 -18.01 -15.92
N GLU A 291 -31.71 -18.11 -15.54
CA GLU A 291 -30.91 -19.33 -15.71
C GLU A 291 -31.45 -20.48 -14.85
N VAL A 292 -31.84 -20.21 -13.60
CA VAL A 292 -32.47 -21.19 -12.71
C VAL A 292 -33.80 -21.68 -13.30
N ASP A 293 -34.67 -20.76 -13.74
CA ASP A 293 -35.95 -21.10 -14.37
C ASP A 293 -35.75 -21.94 -15.64
N ARG A 294 -34.76 -21.60 -16.47
CA ARG A 294 -34.41 -22.35 -17.67
C ARG A 294 -33.90 -23.76 -17.33
N ILE A 295 -33.07 -23.89 -16.30
CA ILE A 295 -32.58 -25.18 -15.83
C ILE A 295 -33.74 -26.05 -15.35
N ASP A 296 -34.67 -25.50 -14.58
CA ASP A 296 -35.81 -26.24 -14.06
C ASP A 296 -36.80 -26.66 -15.15
N ALA A 297 -37.06 -25.78 -16.13
CA ALA A 297 -37.81 -26.14 -17.33
C ALA A 297 -37.17 -27.30 -18.11
N LEU A 298 -35.84 -27.29 -18.26
CA LEU A 298 -35.10 -28.39 -18.91
C LEU A 298 -35.15 -29.68 -18.09
N LYS A 299 -35.08 -29.62 -16.75
CA LYS A 299 -35.26 -30.80 -15.88
C LYS A 299 -36.66 -31.40 -16.02
N ASP A 300 -37.69 -30.57 -16.13
CA ASP A 300 -39.07 -31.02 -16.34
C ASP A 300 -39.23 -31.69 -17.70
N GLN A 301 -38.68 -31.11 -18.76
CA GLN A 301 -38.65 -31.75 -20.08
C GLN A 301 -37.90 -33.09 -20.08
N ALA A 302 -36.75 -33.16 -19.41
CA ALA A 302 -35.99 -34.40 -19.26
C ALA A 302 -36.79 -35.47 -18.50
N ARG A 303 -37.51 -35.09 -17.44
CA ARG A 303 -38.41 -36.00 -16.71
C ARG A 303 -39.56 -36.50 -17.59
N GLN A 304 -40.21 -35.62 -18.36
CA GLN A 304 -41.27 -36.00 -19.29
C GLN A 304 -40.77 -36.93 -20.38
N LEU A 305 -39.62 -36.66 -20.98
CA LEU A 305 -39.00 -37.53 -21.99
C LEU A 305 -38.63 -38.89 -21.41
N LYS A 306 -38.09 -38.93 -20.20
CA LYS A 306 -37.79 -40.19 -19.49
C LYS A 306 -39.06 -41.02 -19.26
N GLN A 307 -40.16 -40.38 -18.85
CA GLN A 307 -41.44 -41.06 -18.68
C GLN A 307 -42.01 -41.57 -20.01
N LYS A 308 -41.98 -40.75 -21.07
CA LYS A 308 -42.38 -41.18 -22.42
C LYS A 308 -41.57 -42.38 -22.91
N LEU A 309 -40.25 -42.35 -22.73
CA LEU A 309 -39.38 -43.45 -23.09
C LEU A 309 -39.73 -44.73 -22.32
N GLN A 310 -39.97 -44.62 -21.01
CA GLN A 310 -40.35 -45.76 -20.17
C GLN A 310 -41.68 -46.38 -20.64
N ASN A 311 -42.68 -45.55 -20.97
CA ASN A 311 -43.97 -46.02 -21.47
C ASN A 311 -43.85 -46.73 -22.83
N VAL A 312 -42.98 -46.23 -23.72
CA VAL A 312 -42.73 -46.88 -25.02
C VAL A 312 -42.00 -48.22 -24.83
N ILE A 313 -41.03 -48.28 -23.90
CA ILE A 313 -40.34 -49.53 -23.56
C ILE A 313 -41.33 -50.56 -23.03
N SER A 314 -42.22 -50.20 -22.10
CA SER A 314 -43.21 -51.14 -21.56
C SER A 314 -44.20 -51.59 -22.63
N ALA A 315 -44.71 -50.67 -23.46
CA ALA A 315 -45.62 -51.02 -24.56
C ALA A 315 -44.97 -51.99 -25.56
N ASN A 316 -43.70 -51.78 -25.91
CA ASN A 316 -42.96 -52.69 -26.79
C ASN A 316 -42.71 -54.06 -26.11
N GLN A 317 -42.42 -54.08 -24.81
CA GLN A 317 -42.29 -55.35 -24.06
C GLN A 317 -43.61 -56.14 -24.05
N GLU A 318 -44.74 -55.46 -23.86
CA GLU A 318 -46.07 -56.07 -23.92
C GLU A 318 -46.39 -56.60 -25.32
N GLU A 319 -46.11 -55.81 -26.37
CA GLU A 319 -46.29 -56.23 -27.76
C GLU A 319 -45.41 -57.42 -28.11
N ALA A 320 -44.12 -57.40 -27.72
CA ALA A 320 -43.20 -58.51 -27.91
C ALA A 320 -43.66 -59.78 -27.17
N ALA A 321 -44.19 -59.64 -25.95
CA ALA A 321 -44.77 -60.76 -25.20
C ALA A 321 -46.02 -61.31 -25.91
N ALA A 322 -46.92 -60.44 -26.38
CA ALA A 322 -48.10 -60.83 -27.16
C ALA A 322 -47.69 -61.59 -28.43
N LEU A 323 -46.73 -61.07 -29.21
CA LEU A 323 -46.20 -61.74 -30.40
C LEU A 323 -45.57 -63.10 -30.09
N ARG A 324 -44.82 -63.24 -28.98
CA ARG A 324 -44.29 -64.53 -28.53
C ARG A 324 -45.39 -65.53 -28.22
N THR A 325 -46.46 -65.11 -27.53
CA THR A 325 -47.59 -66.01 -27.24
C THR A 325 -48.34 -66.40 -28.52
N GLN A 326 -48.55 -65.47 -29.46
CA GLN A 326 -49.15 -65.77 -30.75
C GLN A 326 -48.29 -66.74 -31.57
N ARG A 327 -46.97 -66.52 -31.58
CA ARG A 327 -46.00 -67.41 -32.22
C ARG A 327 -46.08 -68.82 -31.63
N ALA A 328 -46.02 -68.97 -30.31
CA ALA A 328 -46.11 -70.26 -29.63
C ALA A 328 -47.44 -70.99 -29.94
N LYS A 329 -48.57 -70.26 -29.97
CA LYS A 329 -49.87 -70.82 -30.37
C LYS A 329 -49.86 -71.33 -31.82
N LYS A 330 -49.31 -70.55 -32.75
CA LYS A 330 -49.20 -70.94 -34.16
C LYS A 330 -48.24 -72.13 -34.34
N GLU A 331 -47.08 -72.12 -33.68
CA GLU A 331 -46.13 -73.25 -33.70
C GLU A 331 -46.75 -74.53 -33.12
N SER A 332 -47.52 -74.44 -32.04
CA SER A 332 -48.27 -75.57 -31.48
C SER A 332 -49.35 -76.07 -32.42
N ALA A 333 -50.09 -75.17 -33.09
CA ALA A 333 -51.13 -75.55 -34.06
C ALA A 333 -50.52 -76.24 -35.29
N VAL A 334 -49.39 -75.73 -35.80
CA VAL A 334 -48.65 -76.35 -36.90
C VAL A 334 -48.12 -77.71 -36.49
N SER A 335 -47.53 -77.84 -35.29
CA SER A 335 -47.02 -79.12 -34.78
C SER A 335 -48.15 -80.15 -34.61
N ALA A 336 -49.33 -79.73 -34.15
CA ALA A 336 -50.51 -80.59 -34.06
C ALA A 336 -50.99 -81.04 -35.45
N ALA A 337 -51.05 -80.13 -36.43
CA ALA A 337 -51.43 -80.45 -37.81
C ALA A 337 -50.44 -81.40 -38.49
N ILE A 338 -49.13 -81.25 -38.25
CA ILE A 338 -48.10 -82.17 -38.75
C ILE A 338 -48.30 -83.56 -38.13
N SER A 339 -48.49 -83.64 -36.81
CA SER A 339 -48.75 -84.91 -36.12
C SER A 339 -50.02 -85.62 -36.62
N GLU A 340 -51.08 -84.85 -36.86
CA GLU A 340 -52.31 -85.38 -37.45
C GLU A 340 -52.07 -85.91 -38.88
N TYR A 341 -51.39 -85.14 -39.73
CA TYR A 341 -51.00 -85.58 -41.06
C TYR A 341 -50.17 -86.85 -41.04
N ASP A 342 -49.15 -86.93 -40.17
CA ASP A 342 -48.30 -88.12 -40.02
C ASP A 342 -49.14 -89.34 -39.59
N SER A 343 -50.12 -89.15 -38.69
CA SER A 343 -51.05 -90.22 -38.29
C SER A 343 -51.97 -90.68 -39.43
N GLN A 344 -52.46 -89.75 -40.24
CA GLN A 344 -53.28 -90.04 -41.42
C GLN A 344 -52.46 -90.76 -42.49
N MET A 345 -51.21 -90.34 -42.71
CA MET A 345 -50.29 -91.01 -43.63
C MET A 345 -49.93 -92.42 -43.15
N ALA A 346 -49.69 -92.62 -41.85
CA ALA A 346 -49.45 -93.94 -41.28
C ALA A 346 -50.65 -94.86 -41.46
N THR A 347 -51.87 -94.39 -41.18
CA THR A 347 -53.10 -95.18 -41.38
C THR A 347 -53.34 -95.50 -42.85
N LEU A 348 -53.17 -94.55 -43.77
CA LEU A 348 -53.24 -94.79 -45.21
C LEU A 348 -52.19 -95.80 -45.68
N HIS A 349 -50.95 -95.70 -45.19
CA HIS A 349 -49.90 -96.66 -45.52
C HIS A 349 -50.27 -98.07 -45.06
N THR A 350 -50.79 -98.23 -43.83
CA THR A 350 -51.26 -99.53 -43.33
C THR A 350 -52.42 -100.08 -44.16
N ALA A 351 -53.38 -99.24 -44.56
CA ALA A 351 -54.49 -99.63 -45.42
C ALA A 351 -54.01 -100.04 -46.82
N SER A 352 -53.05 -99.30 -47.39
CA SER A 352 -52.44 -99.64 -48.69
C SER A 352 -51.67 -100.96 -48.62
N MET A 353 -50.94 -101.23 -47.53
CA MET A 353 -50.28 -102.53 -47.34
C MET A 353 -51.29 -103.67 -47.22
N ALA A 354 -52.40 -103.46 -46.50
CA ALA A 354 -53.46 -104.46 -46.37
C ALA A 354 -54.14 -104.76 -47.72
N LEU A 355 -54.47 -103.72 -48.49
CA LEU A 355 -55.02 -103.88 -49.84
C LEU A 355 -54.03 -104.58 -50.77
N ASN A 356 -52.74 -104.21 -50.75
CA ASN A 356 -51.73 -104.89 -51.57
C ASN A 356 -51.65 -106.38 -51.20
N LYS A 357 -51.69 -106.72 -49.91
CA LYS A 357 -51.73 -108.11 -49.45
C LYS A 357 -52.97 -108.85 -49.94
N GLU A 358 -54.15 -108.23 -49.86
CA GLU A 358 -55.39 -108.80 -50.40
C GLU A 358 -55.29 -109.02 -51.92
N THR A 359 -54.73 -108.06 -52.66
CA THR A 359 -54.51 -108.25 -54.11
C THR A 359 -53.50 -109.35 -54.41
N GLU A 360 -52.45 -109.52 -53.59
CA GLU A 360 -51.51 -110.64 -53.72
C GLU A 360 -52.23 -111.97 -53.47
N GLU A 361 -53.01 -112.10 -52.39
CA GLU A 361 -53.82 -113.29 -52.08
C GLU A 361 -54.84 -113.61 -53.19
N ASP A 362 -55.53 -112.60 -53.74
CA ASP A 362 -56.46 -112.75 -54.87
C ASP A 362 -55.72 -113.20 -56.14
N THR A 363 -54.53 -112.65 -56.42
CA THR A 363 -53.74 -113.10 -57.58
C THR A 363 -53.27 -114.53 -57.41
N GLU A 364 -52.87 -114.96 -56.21
CA GLU A 364 -52.54 -116.35 -55.90
C GLU A 364 -53.75 -117.26 -56.11
N ALA A 365 -54.92 -116.88 -55.61
CA ALA A 365 -56.17 -117.63 -55.79
C ALA A 365 -56.54 -117.76 -57.28
N ILE A 366 -56.40 -116.70 -58.08
CA ILE A 366 -56.63 -116.74 -59.53
C ILE A 366 -55.65 -117.70 -60.21
N VAL A 367 -54.37 -117.69 -59.85
CA VAL A 367 -53.36 -118.61 -60.41
C VAL A 367 -53.70 -120.06 -60.08
N VAL A 368 -54.14 -120.34 -58.85
CA VAL A 368 -54.60 -121.69 -58.46
C VAL A 368 -55.80 -122.13 -59.30
N LEU A 369 -56.82 -121.27 -59.42
CA LEU A 369 -58.01 -121.56 -60.23
C LEU A 369 -57.70 -121.75 -61.72
N ASP A 370 -56.78 -120.97 -62.29
CA ASP A 370 -56.35 -121.13 -63.68
C ASP A 370 -55.58 -122.45 -63.87
N GLY A 371 -54.78 -122.83 -62.86
CA GLY A 371 -54.17 -124.16 -62.75
C GLY A 371 -55.21 -125.28 -62.77
N GLU A 372 -56.23 -125.22 -61.91
CA GLU A 372 -57.33 -126.19 -61.87
C GLU A 372 -58.10 -126.23 -63.20
N LEU A 373 -58.43 -125.09 -63.79
CA LEU A 373 -59.08 -125.02 -65.10
C LEU A 373 -58.22 -125.65 -66.20
N SER A 374 -56.90 -125.49 -66.15
CA SER A 374 -55.98 -126.15 -67.08
C SER A 374 -56.04 -127.67 -66.96
N THR A 375 -56.08 -128.20 -65.72
CA THR A 375 -56.21 -129.64 -65.46
C THR A 375 -57.57 -130.19 -65.92
N LEU A 376 -58.66 -129.47 -65.66
CA LEU A 376 -59.99 -129.86 -66.15
C LEU A 376 -60.07 -129.83 -67.68
N ARG A 377 -59.37 -128.89 -68.35
CA ARG A 377 -59.27 -128.89 -69.81
C ARG A 377 -58.53 -130.12 -70.33
N THR A 378 -57.46 -130.55 -69.66
CA THR A 378 -56.75 -131.79 -70.03
C THR A 378 -57.62 -133.02 -69.79
N GLU A 379 -58.25 -133.14 -68.62
CA GLU A 379 -59.17 -134.26 -68.30
C GLU A 379 -60.36 -134.32 -69.27
N ARG A 380 -60.94 -133.17 -69.61
CA ARG A 380 -62.00 -133.11 -70.63
C ARG A 380 -61.51 -133.62 -71.99
N SER A 381 -60.30 -133.24 -72.41
CA SER A 381 -59.74 -133.70 -73.68
C SER A 381 -59.45 -135.21 -73.66
N GLU A 382 -59.03 -135.75 -72.52
CA GLU A 382 -58.84 -137.19 -72.31
C GLU A 382 -60.18 -137.93 -72.32
N TYR A 383 -61.21 -137.41 -71.67
CA TYR A 383 -62.56 -137.98 -71.68
C TYR A 383 -63.17 -137.96 -73.09
N GLU A 384 -62.99 -136.88 -73.85
CA GLU A 384 -63.41 -136.79 -75.25
C GLU A 384 -62.69 -137.86 -76.11
N LEU A 385 -61.41 -138.13 -75.83
CA LEU A 385 -60.64 -139.20 -76.47
C LEU A 385 -61.14 -140.60 -76.07
N GLU A 386 -61.41 -140.85 -74.78
CA GLU A 386 -61.98 -142.12 -74.31
C GLU A 386 -63.33 -142.41 -74.95
N LYS A 387 -64.22 -141.42 -75.00
CA LYS A 387 -65.53 -141.54 -75.65
C LYS A 387 -65.40 -141.88 -77.14
N TYR A 388 -64.42 -141.31 -77.83
CA TYR A 388 -64.11 -141.65 -79.22
C TYR A 388 -63.63 -143.10 -79.36
N ILE A 389 -62.80 -143.60 -78.43
CA ILE A 389 -62.38 -145.00 -78.40
C ILE A 389 -63.57 -145.94 -78.13
N GLU A 390 -64.46 -145.59 -77.21
CA GLU A 390 -65.67 -146.36 -76.90
C GLU A 390 -66.61 -146.48 -78.12
N GLU A 391 -66.85 -145.37 -78.83
CA GLU A 391 -67.64 -145.35 -80.06
C GLU A 391 -67.00 -146.25 -81.14
N MET A 392 -65.67 -146.26 -81.23
CA MET A 392 -64.94 -147.16 -82.14
C MET A 392 -65.06 -148.63 -81.73
N ARG A 393 -65.08 -148.94 -80.42
CA ARG A 393 -65.33 -150.31 -79.92
C ARG A 393 -66.76 -150.76 -80.20
N GLU A 394 -67.74 -149.90 -80.00
CA GLU A 394 -69.15 -150.20 -80.27
C GLU A 394 -69.38 -150.54 -81.76
N LYS A 395 -68.84 -149.72 -82.68
CA LYS A 395 -68.83 -149.99 -84.12
C LYS A 395 -68.10 -151.28 -84.51
N HIS A 396 -67.14 -151.74 -83.71
CA HIS A 396 -66.48 -153.03 -83.91
C HIS A 396 -67.36 -154.20 -83.45
N TYR A 397 -68.02 -154.07 -82.29
CA TYR A 397 -68.95 -155.08 -81.78
C TYR A 397 -70.20 -155.26 -82.64
N GLU A 398 -70.72 -154.18 -83.25
CA GLU A 398 -71.82 -154.27 -84.21
C GLU A 398 -71.45 -155.08 -85.46
N ARG A 399 -70.26 -154.80 -86.05
CA ARG A 399 -69.74 -155.59 -87.18
C ARG A 399 -69.56 -157.07 -86.83
N MET A 400 -69.07 -157.38 -85.64
CA MET A 400 -68.96 -158.76 -85.14
C MET A 400 -70.34 -159.45 -85.01
N ARG A 401 -71.35 -158.74 -84.50
CA ARG A 401 -72.73 -159.25 -84.39
C ARG A 401 -73.35 -159.58 -85.74
N GLU A 402 -73.14 -158.74 -86.75
CA GLU A 402 -73.64 -158.97 -88.11
C GLU A 402 -73.03 -160.22 -88.77
N VAL A 403 -71.72 -160.44 -88.58
CA VAL A 403 -71.02 -161.64 -89.09
C VAL A 403 -71.53 -162.91 -88.38
N SER A 404 -71.69 -162.86 -87.06
CA SER A 404 -72.24 -163.97 -86.27
C SER A 404 -73.67 -164.35 -86.70
N ALA A 405 -74.52 -163.36 -86.98
CA ALA A 405 -75.90 -163.58 -87.43
C ALA A 405 -75.97 -164.26 -88.82
N LYS A 406 -75.07 -163.90 -89.74
CA LYS A 406 -74.96 -164.55 -91.06
C LYS A 406 -74.53 -166.01 -90.96
N CYS A 407 -73.57 -166.34 -90.08
CA CYS A 407 -73.16 -167.72 -89.85
C CYS A 407 -74.29 -168.57 -89.23
N ALA A 408 -75.04 -168.03 -88.26
CA ALA A 408 -76.16 -168.72 -87.63
C ALA A 408 -77.32 -169.05 -88.62
N SER A 409 -77.63 -168.12 -89.53
CA SER A 409 -78.60 -168.33 -90.62
C SER A 409 -78.20 -169.49 -91.55
N THR A 410 -76.91 -169.59 -91.86
CA THR A 410 -76.37 -170.63 -92.76
C THR A 410 -76.46 -172.03 -92.12
N ILE A 411 -76.17 -172.14 -90.83
CA ILE A 411 -76.31 -173.38 -90.05
C ILE A 411 -77.78 -173.84 -89.99
N GLN A 412 -78.72 -172.91 -89.78
CA GLN A 412 -80.15 -173.23 -89.74
C GLN A 412 -80.71 -173.72 -91.09
N ALA A 413 -80.17 -173.24 -92.23
CA ALA A 413 -80.54 -173.74 -93.56
C ALA A 413 -80.09 -175.20 -93.77
N CYS A 414 -78.87 -175.55 -93.32
CA CYS A 414 -78.36 -176.93 -93.40
C CYS A 414 -79.18 -177.92 -92.56
N PHE A 415 -79.64 -177.52 -91.36
CA PHE A 415 -80.48 -178.38 -90.51
C PHE A 415 -81.90 -178.59 -91.08
N ARG A 416 -82.51 -177.58 -91.71
CA ARG A 416 -83.84 -177.71 -92.34
C ARG A 416 -83.81 -178.64 -93.56
N ALA A 417 -82.74 -178.62 -94.35
CA ALA A 417 -82.56 -179.54 -95.47
C ALA A 417 -82.39 -181.00 -95.02
N TYR A 418 -81.69 -181.23 -93.90
CA TYR A 418 -81.54 -182.57 -93.32
C TYR A 418 -82.87 -183.15 -92.82
N HIS A 419 -83.68 -182.34 -92.12
CA HIS A 419 -84.95 -182.77 -91.55
C HIS A 419 -86.02 -183.12 -92.61
N ALA A 420 -85.97 -182.49 -93.78
CA ALA A 420 -86.84 -182.80 -94.91
C ALA A 420 -86.54 -184.17 -95.54
N ARG A 421 -85.27 -184.61 -95.54
CA ARG A 421 -84.83 -185.91 -96.08
C ARG A 421 -85.29 -187.10 -95.21
N VAL A 422 -85.19 -186.97 -93.89
CA VAL A 422 -85.55 -188.05 -92.94
C VAL A 422 -87.05 -188.35 -92.93
N ASN A 423 -87.90 -187.34 -93.17
CA ASN A 423 -89.36 -187.52 -93.18
C ASN A 423 -89.88 -188.20 -94.46
N PHE A 424 -89.14 -188.14 -95.57
CA PHE A 424 -89.51 -188.83 -96.82
C PHE A 424 -89.27 -190.35 -96.74
N GLU A 425 -88.19 -190.78 -96.07
CA GLU A 425 -87.86 -192.22 -95.92
C GLU A 425 -88.80 -192.98 -94.98
N ARG A 426 -89.36 -192.32 -93.95
CA ARG A 426 -90.32 -192.96 -93.03
C ARG A 426 -91.70 -193.22 -93.66
N GLY A 427 -92.06 -192.55 -94.76
CA GLY A 427 -93.36 -192.72 -95.42
C GLY A 427 -93.50 -193.98 -96.28
N MET A 428 -92.40 -194.52 -96.83
CA MET A 428 -92.48 -195.66 -97.77
C MET A 428 -92.62 -197.03 -97.12
N ASN A 429 -92.29 -197.19 -95.83
CA ASN A 429 -92.17 -198.50 -95.19
C ASN A 429 -93.46 -199.03 -94.51
N SER A 430 -94.59 -198.30 -94.56
CA SER A 430 -95.85 -198.70 -93.91
C SER A 430 -96.88 -199.41 -94.84
N SER A 431 -96.52 -199.80 -96.07
CA SER A 431 -97.45 -200.31 -97.09
C SER A 431 -97.58 -201.84 -97.24
N LYS A 432 -96.96 -202.70 -96.41
CA LYS A 432 -97.05 -204.17 -96.57
C LYS A 432 -97.20 -204.97 -95.26
N ARG A 433 -98.40 -204.96 -94.64
CA ARG A 433 -98.98 -206.12 -93.91
C ARG A 433 -100.34 -205.79 -93.28
N ARG A 434 -101.44 -205.89 -94.06
CA ARG A 434 -102.75 -206.36 -93.56
C ARG A 434 -103.68 -206.79 -94.71
N ARG A 435 -103.48 -208.01 -95.19
CA ARG A 435 -104.49 -208.85 -95.86
C ARG A 435 -104.26 -210.32 -95.49
N ARG A 436 -104.78 -210.74 -94.34
CA ARG A 436 -105.54 -212.00 -94.14
C ARG A 436 -106.04 -212.15 -92.67
N ARG A 437 -107.35 -212.47 -92.60
CA ARG A 437 -108.29 -212.72 -91.48
C ARG A 437 -109.06 -211.53 -90.87
N SER A 438 -110.34 -211.88 -90.58
CA SER A 438 -111.47 -211.24 -89.88
C SER A 438 -111.26 -209.88 -89.24
#